data_AF-A0A7D5SQA0-F1
#
_entry.id   AF-A0A7D5SQA0-F1
#
_cell.length_a   1.000
_cell.length_b   1.000
_cell.length_c   1.000
_cell.angle_alpha   90.00
_cell.angle_beta   90.00
_cell.angle_gamma   90.00
#
_symmetry.space_group_name_H-M   'P 1'
#
loop_
_entity.id
_entity.type
_entity.pdbx_description
1 polymer ?
#
loop_
_entity_poly.entity_id
_entity_poly.type
_entity_poly.pdbx_seq_one_letter_code
_entity_poly.pdbx_strand_id
1 'polypeptide(L)' 'MTLKTYKLIKAVTQLVGAAAGIYAMRLGAPPLAAFALVAIIISGPEALEYLINDAEA' A
#
# COMPACT_ATOMS: atom_id res chain seq x y z
N MET A 1 18.75 5.02 -8.60
CA MET A 1 18.35 4.16 -7.47
C MET A 1 18.34 2.71 -7.94
N THR A 2 18.73 1.72 -7.13
CA THR A 2 18.63 0.32 -7.56
C THR A 2 17.20 -0.19 -7.46
N LEU A 3 16.82 -1.19 -8.26
CA LEU A 3 15.49 -1.83 -8.20
C LEU A 3 15.18 -2.38 -6.79
N LYS A 4 16.20 -2.92 -6.12
CA LYS A 4 16.10 -3.41 -4.74
C LYS A 4 15.77 -2.28 -3.76
N THR A 5 16.44 -1.14 -3.88
CA THR A 5 16.17 0.04 -3.05
C THR A 5 14.75 0.57 -3.27
N TYR A 6 14.28 0.61 -4.52
CA TYR A 6 12.92 1.05 -4.84
C TYR A 6 11.86 0.14 -4.20
N LYS A 7 11.97 -1.17 -4.41
CA LYS A 7 11.04 -2.14 -3.84
C LYS A 7 11.03 -2.12 -2.31
N LEU A 8 12.19 -1.88 -1.69
CA LEU A 8 12.30 -1.74 -0.24
C LEU A 8 11.52 -0.52 0.27
N ILE A 9 11.73 0.66 -0.33
CA ILE A 9 11.03 1.89 0.07
C ILE A 9 9.52 1.73 -0.12
N LYS A 10 9.09 1.12 -1.23
CA LYS A 10 7.67 0.83 -1.51
C LYS A 10 7.06 -0.04 -0.41
N ALA A 11 7.69 -1.18 -0.12
CA ALA A 11 7.20 -2.12 0.90
C ALA A 11 7.15 -1.49 2.30
N VAL A 12 8.16 -0.70 2.68
CA VAL A 12 8.18 0.02 3.96
C VAL A 12 7.05 1.05 4.04
N THR A 13 6.81 1.79 2.95
CA THR A 13 5.73 2.79 2.89
C THR A 13 4.36 2.13 3.06
N GLN A 14 4.14 0.99 2.39
CA GLN A 14 2.90 0.23 2.51
C GLN A 14 2.70 -0.36 3.91
N LEU A 15 3.79 -0.83 4.54
CA LEU A 15 3.76 -1.31 5.92
C LEU A 15 3.36 -0.19 6.90
N VAL A 16 3.92 1.01 6.74
CA VAL A 16 3.57 2.17 7.57
C VAL A 16 2.11 2.55 7.38
N GLY A 17 1.61 2.59 6.14
CA GLY A 17 0.21 2.89 5.87
C GLY A 17 -0.75 1.84 6.43
N ALA A 18 -0.38 0.55 6.35
CA ALA A 18 -1.14 -0.54 6.95
C ALA A 18 -1.20 -0.41 8.48
N ALA A 19 -0.05 -0.19 9.12
CA ALA A 19 0.05 0.01 10.56
C ALA A 19 -0.78 1.22 11.03
N ALA A 20 -0.74 2.33 10.28
CA ALA A 20 -1.55 3.51 10.54
C ALA A 20 -3.06 3.22 10.46
N GLY A 21 -3.50 2.42 9.48
CA GLY A 21 -4.89 1.99 9.36
C GLY A 21 -5.35 1.13 10.54
N ILE A 22 -4.53 0.17 10.98
CA ILE A 22 -4.80 -0.63 12.19
C ILE A 22 -4.88 0.27 13.43
N TYR A 23 -3.95 1.21 13.56
CA TYR A 23 -3.93 2.14 14.69
C TYR A 23 -5.15 3.07 14.69
N ALA A 24 -5.59 3.54 13.52
CA ALA A 24 -6.80 4.35 13.38
C ALA A 24 -8.04 3.59 13.85
N MET A 25 -8.16 2.28 13.56
CA MET A 25 -9.24 1.45 14.09
C MET A 25 -9.21 1.37 15.62
N ARG A 26 -8.01 1.29 16.21
CA ARG A 26 -7.85 1.33 17.67
C ARG A 26 -8.33 2.67 18.27
N LEU A 27 -8.20 3.77 17.53
CA LEU A 27 -8.70 5.09 17.92
C LEU A 27 -10.20 5.29 17.65
N GLY A 28 -10.91 4.28 17.14
CA GLY A 28 -12.35 4.33 16.89
C GLY A 28 -12.75 4.65 15.45
N ALA A 29 -11.81 4.67 14.50
CA ALA A 29 -12.16 4.80 13.09
C ALA A 29 -13.03 3.60 12.64
N PRO A 30 -14.02 3.80 11.75
CA PRO A 30 -14.85 2.71 11.24
C PRO A 30 -14.01 1.59 10.60
N PRO A 31 -14.11 0.34 11.08
CA PRO A 31 -13.21 -0.73 10.63
C PRO A 31 -13.28 -0.98 9.12
N LEU A 32 -14.48 -0.97 8.53
CA LEU A 32 -14.65 -1.20 7.10
C LEU A 32 -13.92 -0.15 6.25
N ALA A 33 -14.01 1.13 6.64
CA ALA A 33 -13.34 2.21 5.93
C ALA A 33 -11.81 2.12 6.10
N ALA A 34 -11.34 1.84 7.31
CA ALA A 34 -9.91 1.66 7.56
C ALA A 34 -9.33 0.47 6.79
N PHE A 35 -10.01 -0.68 6.77
CA PHE A 35 -9.59 -1.84 5.98
C PHE A 35 -9.59 -1.55 4.48
N ALA A 36 -10.60 -0.84 3.96
CA ALA A 36 -10.64 -0.46 2.55
C ALA A 36 -9.44 0.43 2.17
N LEU A 37 -9.09 1.39 3.02
CA LEU A 37 -7.92 2.25 2.80
C LEU A 37 -6.60 1.46 2.87
N VAL A 38 -6.46 0.56 3.85
CA VAL A 38 -5.28 -0.31 3.93
C VAL A 38 -5.16 -1.19 2.68
N ALA A 39 -6.27 -1.75 2.19
CA ALA A 39 -6.29 -2.55 0.98
C ALA A 39 -5.82 -1.73 -0.24
N ILE A 40 -6.29 -0.48 -0.40
CA ILE A 40 -5.84 0.42 -1.46
C ILE A 40 -4.35 0.73 -1.34
N ILE A 41 -3.85 0.99 -0.12
CA ILE A 41 -2.43 1.28 0.11
C ILE A 41 -1.55 0.07 -0.26
N ILE A 42 -1.98 -1.15 0.07
CA ILE A 42 -1.20 -2.38 -0.16
C ILE A 42 -1.32 -2.91 -1.58
N SER A 43 -2.44 -2.69 -2.28
CA SER A 43 -2.67 -3.26 -3.62
C SER A 43 -2.58 -2.24 -4.75
N GLY A 44 -2.79 -0.96 -4.47
CA GLY A 44 -2.78 0.11 -5.46
C GLY A 44 -1.44 0.21 -6.20
N PRO A 45 -0.30 0.33 -5.51
CA PRO A 45 1.01 0.41 -6.16
C PRO A 45 1.33 -0.82 -7.02
N GLU A 46 0.91 -2.01 -6.61
CA GLU A 46 1.15 -3.31 -7.27
C GLU A 46 0.29 -3.41 -8.52
N ALA A 47 -0.98 -3.02 -8.42
CA ALA A 47 -1.88 -2.95 -9.55
C ALA A 47 -1.35 -1.95 -10.58
N LEU A 48 -0.89 -0.78 -10.15
CA LEU A 48 -0.29 0.21 -11.04
C LEU A 48 1.01 -0.30 -11.69
N GLU A 49 1.89 -0.93 -10.91
CA GLU A 49 3.15 -1.48 -11.43
C GLU A 49 2.87 -2.62 -12.43
N TYR A 50 1.88 -3.48 -12.17
CA TYR A 50 1.43 -4.49 -13.12
C TYR A 50 0.90 -3.84 -14.41
N LEU A 51 -0.03 -2.88 -14.30
CA LEU A 51 -0.63 -2.22 -15.46
C LEU A 51 0.38 -1.44 -16.31
N ILE A 52 1.35 -0.78 -15.68
CA ILE A 52 2.39 -0.05 -16.40
C ILE A 52 3.29 -1.03 -17.16
N ASN A 53 3.73 -2.11 -16.52
CA ASN A 53 4.58 -3.12 -17.19
C ASN A 53 3.83 -3.90 -18.28
N ASP A 54 2.53 -4.12 -18.12
CA ASP A 54 1.67 -4.77 -19.13
C ASP A 54 1.36 -3.83 -20.31
N ALA A 55 1.19 -2.53 -20.06
CA ALA A 55 0.96 -1.52 -21.11
C ALA A 55 2.21 -1.19 -21.95
N GLU A 56 3.40 -1.49 -21.46
CA GLU A 56 4.68 -1.34 -22.18
C GLU A 56 5.08 -2.60 -22.98
N ALA A 57 4.31 -3.69 -22.90
CA ALA A 57 4.53 -4.96 -23.62
C ALA A 57 3.75 -5.04 -24.95
#